data_AF-A0A968LG16-F1
#
_entry.id   AF-A0A968LG16-F1
#
_cell.length_a   1.000
_cell.length_b   1.000
_cell.length_c   1.000
_cell.angle_alpha   90.00
_cell.angle_beta   90.00
_cell.angle_gamma   90.00
#
_symmetry.space_group_name_H-M   'P 1'
#
loop_
_entity.id
_entity.type
_entity.pdbx_description
1 polymer ?
#
loop_
_entity_poly.entity_id
_entity_poly.type
_entity_poly.pdbx_seq_one_letter_code
_entity_poly.pdbx_strand_id
1 'polypeptide(L)' 'MPGYPDESIMIFRMEHTEPDIKMPELGGLLPDERGTALIREWIAAMEPKGCTQSDSP' A
#
# COMPACT_ATOMS: atom_id res chain seq x y z
N MET A 1 -0.28 -3.39 6.40
CA MET A 1 -0.79 -3.03 7.75
C MET A 1 -0.18 -1.69 8.17
N PRO A 2 -0.76 -0.90 9.10
CA PRO A 2 -0.07 0.28 9.66
C PRO A 2 1.30 -0.12 10.23
N GLY A 3 2.36 0.61 9.91
CA GLY A 3 3.73 0.30 10.31
C GLY A 3 4.42 -0.79 9.47
N TYR A 4 3.66 -1.52 8.62
CA TYR A 4 4.18 -2.59 7.77
C TYR A 4 3.82 -2.32 6.29
N PRO A 5 4.63 -1.53 5.57
CA PRO A 5 4.37 -1.15 4.19
C PRO A 5 4.34 -2.35 3.23
N ASP A 6 5.15 -3.38 3.46
CA ASP A 6 5.18 -4.59 2.62
C ASP A 6 3.90 -5.43 2.72
N GLU A 7 3.11 -5.23 3.78
CA GLU A 7 1.79 -5.83 3.95
C GLU A 7 0.66 -4.89 3.48
N SER A 8 0.98 -3.84 2.72
CA SER A 8 -0.01 -2.91 2.18
C SER A 8 -0.44 -3.34 0.79
N ILE A 9 -1.73 -3.70 0.65
CA ILE A 9 -2.34 -3.93 -0.66
C ILE A 9 -2.21 -2.71 -1.59
N MET A 10 -2.17 -1.50 -1.03
CA MET A 10 -1.98 -0.29 -1.83
C MET A 10 -0.59 -0.22 -2.44
N ILE A 11 0.47 -0.46 -1.64
CA ILE A 11 1.86 -0.50 -2.15
C ILE A 11 2.01 -1.58 -3.20
N PHE A 12 1.49 -2.78 -2.93
CA PHE A 12 1.44 -3.87 -3.89
C PHE A 12 0.85 -3.39 -5.22
N ARG A 13 -0.37 -2.83 -5.23
CA ARG A 13 -1.00 -2.38 -6.48
C ARG A 13 -0.29 -1.20 -7.17
N MET A 14 0.42 -0.35 -6.44
CA MET A 14 1.17 0.77 -7.02
C MET A 14 2.48 0.34 -7.69
N GLU A 15 3.09 -0.77 -7.23
CA GLU A 15 4.35 -1.30 -7.76
C GLU A 15 4.16 -2.25 -8.96
N HIS A 16 2.94 -2.74 -9.19
CA HIS A 16 2.67 -3.71 -10.26
C HIS A 16 2.40 -3.03 -11.61
N THR A 17 2.76 -3.73 -12.69
CA THR A 17 2.57 -3.27 -14.07
C THR A 17 1.43 -3.99 -14.80
N GLU A 18 0.99 -5.13 -14.28
CA GLU A 18 -0.12 -5.92 -14.84
C GLU A 18 -1.45 -5.16 -14.66
N PRO A 19 -2.21 -4.89 -15.74
CA PRO A 19 -3.45 -4.10 -15.68
C PRO A 19 -4.47 -4.61 -14.65
N ASP A 20 -4.59 -5.93 -14.50
CA ASP A 20 -5.55 -6.57 -13.60
C ASP A 20 -5.15 -6.49 -12.11
N ILE A 21 -3.89 -6.13 -11.85
CA ILE A 21 -3.32 -6.03 -10.50
C ILE A 21 -3.14 -4.55 -10.12
N LYS A 22 -2.60 -3.76 -11.04
CA LYS A 22 -2.17 -2.39 -10.77
C LYS A 22 -3.34 -1.44 -10.56
N MET A 23 -3.05 -0.29 -9.95
CA MET A 23 -3.95 0.86 -9.95
C MET A 23 -3.19 2.17 -10.22
N PRO A 24 -3.74 3.08 -11.04
CA PRO A 24 -4.96 2.91 -11.83
C PRO A 24 -4.76 1.88 -12.97
N GLU A 25 -5.82 1.16 -13.34
CA GLU A 25 -5.77 0.19 -14.44
C GLU A 25 -5.38 0.87 -15.78
N LEU A 26 -5.80 2.12 -15.94
CA LEU A 26 -5.52 2.98 -17.10
C LEU A 26 -4.77 4.25 -16.64
N GLY A 27 -3.52 4.39 -17.08
CA GLY A 27 -2.65 5.53 -16.80
C GLY A 27 -1.22 5.08 -16.50
N GLY A 28 -0.25 5.52 -17.32
CA GLY A 28 1.18 5.18 -17.19
C GLY A 28 1.51 3.69 -17.34
N LEU A 29 2.45 3.34 -18.21
CA LEU A 29 2.97 1.96 -18.27
C LEU A 29 3.95 1.65 -17.12
N LEU A 30 4.45 2.68 -16.44
CA LEU A 30 5.50 2.58 -15.43
C LEU A 30 4.98 3.04 -14.06
N PRO A 31 5.26 2.27 -12.98
CA PRO A 31 5.09 2.71 -11.60
C PRO A 31 5.82 4.03 -11.32
N ASP A 32 5.21 4.91 -10.53
CA ASP A 32 5.88 6.10 -9.99
C ASP A 32 6.70 5.72 -8.75
N GLU A 33 8.00 5.46 -8.96
CA GLU A 33 8.92 5.09 -7.88
C GLU A 33 8.96 6.11 -6.73
N ARG A 34 8.84 7.41 -7.04
CA ARG A 34 8.88 8.46 -6.01
C ARG A 34 7.59 8.48 -5.20
N GLY A 35 6.45 8.38 -5.90
CA GLY A 35 5.14 8.28 -5.28
C GLY A 35 5.04 7.06 -4.38
N THR A 36 5.46 5.90 -4.86
CA THR A 36 5.49 4.66 -4.08
C THR A 36 6.39 4.79 -2.86
N ALA A 37 7.62 5.32 -3.01
CA ALA A 37 8.54 5.51 -1.90
C ALA A 37 7.94 6.42 -0.81
N LEU A 38 7.29 7.51 -1.19
CA LEU A 38 6.62 8.43 -0.27
C LEU A 38 5.51 7.74 0.54
N ILE A 39 4.67 6.94 -0.12
CA ILE A 39 3.60 6.19 0.56
C ILE A 39 4.17 5.08 1.45
N ARG A 40 5.26 4.42 1.03
CA ARG A 40 5.95 3.42 1.86
C ARG A 40 6.46 4.05 3.16
N GLU A 41 7.11 5.21 3.08
CA GLU A 41 7.59 5.96 4.24
C GLU A 41 6.44 6.37 5.16
N TRP A 42 5.35 6.89 4.59
CA TRP A 42 4.17 7.28 5.36
C TRP A 42 3.53 6.11 6.12
N ILE A 43 3.41 4.92 5.50
CA ILE A 43 2.90 3.72 6.16
C ILE A 43 3.86 3.24 7.25
N ALA A 44 5.18 3.27 6.99
CA ALA A 44 6.20 2.87 7.95
C ALA A 44 6.22 3.78 9.19
N ALA A 45 5.86 5.06 9.05
CA ALA A 45 5.76 6.01 10.15
C ALA A 45 4.52 5.81 11.04
N MET A 46 3.58 4.94 10.66
CA MET A 46 2.40 4.65 11.48
C MET A 46 2.74 3.72 12.63
N GLU A 47 2.11 3.94 13.78
CA GLU A 47 2.15 2.97 14.88
C GLU A 47 1.47 1.66 14.44
N PRO A 48 2.14 0.50 14.60
CA PRO A 48 1.53 -0.80 14.38
C PRO A 48 0.28 -0.95 15.24
N LYS A 49 -0.89 -0.86 14.61
CA LYS A 49 -2.13 -1.25 15.27
C LYS A 49 -2.17 -2.76 15.30
N GLY A 50 -1.96 -3.35 16.48
CA GLY A 50 -2.50 -4.67 16.74
C GLY A 50 -4.00 -4.58 16.52
N CYS A 51 -4.55 -5.36 15.59
CA CYS A 51 -5.98 -5.56 15.53
C CYS A 51 -6.39 -6.32 16.80
N THR A 52 -6.54 -5.62 17.93
CA THR A 52 -7.40 -6.10 18.99
C THR A 52 -8.79 -6.08 18.37
N GLN A 53 -9.31 -7.25 18.01
CA GLN A 53 -10.73 -7.40 17.70
C GLN A 53 -11.51 -6.94 18.94
N SER A 54 -11.84 -5.65 18.98
CA SER A 54 -12.73 -5.03 19.94
C SER A 54 -13.88 -4.38 19.19
N ASP A 55 -14.49 -5.16 18.30
CA ASP A 55 -15.88 -4.93 17.91
C ASP A 55 -16.63 -6.19 18.40
N SER A 56 -17.03 -6.16 19.67
CA SER A 56 -18.08 -7.04 20.20
C SER A 56 -19.46 -6.47 19.85
N PRO A 57 -20.54 -7.26 19.82
CA PRO A 57 -20.68 -8.72 19.75
C PRO A 57 -21.06 -9.25 18.35
#